data_AF-A0A2S3QEB4-F1
#
_entry.id   AF-A0A2S3QEB4-F1
#
_cell.length_a   1.000
_cell.length_b   1.000
_cell.length_c   1.000
_cell.angle_alpha   90.00
_cell.angle_beta   90.00
_cell.angle_gamma   90.00
#
_symmetry.space_group_name_H-M   'P 1'
#
loop_
_entity.id
_entity.type
_entity.pdbx_description
1 polymer ?
#
loop_
_entity_poly.entity_id
_entity_poly.type
_entity_poly.pdbx_seq_one_letter_code
_entity_poly.pdbx_strand_id
1 'polypeptide(L)' 'MQIEIRGMEKLSFRERQVVALKETGVSSEAIAKRLGLAPATVATLYNRAKTKGYQVVLIIAGDPLGVMGGDEEMEEDEL' A
#
# COMPACT_ATOMS: atom_id res chain seq x y z
N MET A 1 -0.38 -14.13 2.79
CA MET A 1 -0.39 -12.65 2.94
C MET A 1 -0.25 -12.06 1.55
N GLN A 2 -1.19 -11.20 1.15
CA GLN A 2 -1.27 -10.65 -0.22
C GLN A 2 -1.39 -9.13 -0.14
N ILE A 3 -0.69 -8.39 -1.01
CA ILE A 3 -0.82 -6.94 -1.14
C ILE A 3 -1.55 -6.63 -2.44
N GLU A 4 -2.55 -5.76 -2.37
CA GLU A 4 -3.26 -5.20 -3.52
C GLU A 4 -3.10 -3.69 -3.58
N ILE A 5 -3.03 -3.15 -4.80
CA ILE A 5 -3.14 -1.71 -5.04
C ILE A 5 -4.44 -1.45 -5.79
N ARG A 6 -5.43 -0.83 -5.12
CA ARG A 6 -6.75 -0.50 -5.66
C ARG A 6 -6.79 0.93 -6.16
N GLY A 7 -7.72 1.24 -7.07
CA GLY A 7 -7.85 2.59 -7.64
C GLY A 7 -6.79 2.92 -8.69
N MET A 8 -6.10 1.91 -9.23
CA MET A 8 -5.03 2.06 -10.23
C MET A 8 -5.54 2.66 -11.54
N GLU A 9 -6.82 2.49 -11.86
CA GLU A 9 -7.49 3.05 -13.03
C GLU A 9 -7.56 4.58 -13.00
N LYS A 10 -7.49 5.19 -11.81
CA LYS A 10 -7.46 6.66 -11.64
C LYS A 10 -6.08 7.25 -11.99
N LEU A 11 -5.06 6.40 -12.10
CA LEU A 11 -3.67 6.79 -12.30
C LEU A 11 -3.26 6.72 -13.78
N SER A 12 -2.51 7.71 -14.22
CA SER A 12 -1.79 7.66 -15.50
C SER A 12 -0.79 6.50 -15.50
N PHE A 13 -0.35 6.08 -16.68
CA PHE A 13 0.59 4.98 -16.81
C PHE A 13 1.89 5.21 -16.01
N ARG A 14 2.43 6.43 -16.04
CA ARG A 14 3.65 6.78 -15.29
C ARG A 14 3.43 6.78 -13.78
N GLU A 15 2.29 7.28 -13.31
CA GLU A 15 1.92 7.20 -11.89
C GLU A 15 1.80 5.75 -11.43
N ARG A 16 1.15 4.87 -12.23
CA ARG A 16 1.03 3.44 -11.94
C ARG A 16 2.40 2.77 -11.78
N GLN A 17 3.34 3.05 -12.67
CA GLN A 17 4.70 2.51 -12.59
C GLN A 17 5.41 2.98 -11.31
N VAL A 18 5.32 4.27 -10.99
CA VAL A 18 5.95 4.84 -9.79
C VAL A 18 5.32 4.27 -8.52
N VAL A 19 4.00 4.22 -8.42
CA VAL A 19 3.27 3.67 -7.26
C VAL A 19 3.61 2.20 -7.06
N ALA A 20 3.52 1.37 -8.10
CA ALA A 20 3.80 -0.07 -7.97
C ALA A 20 5.22 -0.34 -7.45
N LEU A 21 6.22 0.42 -7.92
CA LEU A 21 7.59 0.28 -7.44
C LEU A 21 7.78 0.86 -6.02
N LYS A 22 7.14 1.99 -5.71
CA LYS A 22 7.32 2.65 -4.41
C LYS A 22 6.69 1.86 -3.27
N GLU A 23 5.47 1.37 -3.46
CA GLU A 23 4.72 0.59 -2.47
C GLU A 23 5.31 -0.82 -2.26
N THR A 24 6.12 -1.30 -3.20
CA THR A 24 6.88 -2.57 -3.06
C THR A 24 8.31 -2.36 -2.53
N GLY A 25 8.64 -1.15 -2.07
CA GLY A 25 9.89 -0.87 -1.35
C GLY A 25 11.06 -0.35 -2.19
N VAL A 26 10.86 -0.03 -3.47
CA VAL A 26 11.95 0.50 -4.32
C VAL A 26 12.26 1.96 -3.98
N SER A 27 13.54 2.32 -3.87
CA SER A 27 13.97 3.70 -3.61
C SER A 27 13.65 4.62 -4.78
N SER A 28 13.50 5.92 -4.49
CA SER A 28 13.11 6.91 -5.52
C SER A 28 14.20 7.07 -6.58
N GLU A 29 15.47 6.95 -6.18
CA GLU A 29 16.65 6.99 -7.03
C GLU A 29 16.69 5.79 -7.98
N ALA A 30 16.39 4.59 -7.46
CA ALA A 30 16.33 3.38 -8.28
C ALA A 30 15.16 3.44 -9.28
N ILE A 31 14.00 3.95 -8.87
CA ILE A 31 12.86 4.18 -9.76
C ILE A 31 13.23 5.19 -10.86
N ALA A 32 13.86 6.30 -10.48
CA ALA A 32 14.31 7.34 -11.42
C ALA A 32 15.23 6.75 -12.49
N LYS A 33 16.26 5.99 -12.09
CA LYS A 33 17.16 5.29 -13.00
C LYS A 33 16.43 4.29 -13.89
N ARG A 34 15.51 3.49 -13.33
CA ARG A 34 14.78 2.45 -14.06
C ARG A 34 13.80 3.00 -15.10
N LEU A 35 13.16 4.14 -14.80
CA LEU A 35 12.12 4.74 -15.64
C LEU A 35 12.64 5.85 -16.56
N GLY A 36 13.92 6.23 -16.45
CA GLY A 36 14.53 7.33 -17.19
C GLY A 36 13.98 8.69 -16.77
N LEU A 37 13.77 8.89 -15.48
CA LEU A 37 13.16 10.09 -14.89
C LEU A 37 14.16 10.79 -13.96
N ALA A 38 13.94 12.07 -13.68
CA ALA A 38 14.61 12.73 -12.56
C ALA A 38 13.98 12.29 -11.22
N PRO A 39 14.76 12.21 -10.11
CA PRO A 39 14.21 11.89 -8.79
C PRO A 39 13.06 12.81 -8.35
N ALA A 40 13.13 14.10 -8.66
CA ALA A 40 12.07 15.06 -8.40
C ALA A 40 10.77 14.73 -9.17
N THR A 41 10.89 14.21 -10.39
CA THR A 41 9.73 13.76 -11.18
C THR A 41 9.06 12.55 -10.54
N VAL A 42 9.85 11.60 -10.00
CA VAL A 42 9.30 10.46 -9.25
C VAL A 42 8.50 10.94 -8.04
N ALA A 43 9.05 11.85 -7.25
CA ALA A 43 8.35 12.44 -6.10
C ALA A 43 7.05 13.15 -6.51
N THR A 44 7.09 13.92 -7.61
CA THR A 44 5.92 14.63 -8.14
C THR A 44 4.82 13.67 -8.58
N LEU A 45 5.18 12.63 -9.35
CA LEU A 45 4.23 11.60 -9.81
C LEU A 45 3.63 10.83 -8.63
N TYR A 46 4.45 10.48 -7.64
CA TYR A 46 4.00 9.75 -6.46
C TYR A 46 3.01 10.59 -5.62
N ASN A 47 3.33 11.85 -5.36
CA ASN A 47 2.43 12.75 -4.62
C ASN A 47 1.11 12.99 -5.38
N ARG A 48 1.17 13.20 -6.70
CA ARG A 48 -0.02 13.34 -7.55
C ARG A 48 -0.87 12.07 -7.56
N ALA A 49 -0.25 10.89 -7.53
CA ALA A 49 -0.99 9.65 -7.42
C ALA A 49 -1.76 9.57 -6.09
N LYS A 50 -1.12 9.94 -4.97
CA LYS A 50 -1.77 9.93 -3.64
C LYS A 50 -3.02 10.81 -3.60
N THR A 51 -3.00 11.98 -4.24
CA THR A 51 -4.18 12.87 -4.29
C THR A 51 -5.34 12.29 -5.11
N LYS A 52 -5.11 11.27 -5.94
CA LYS A 52 -6.15 10.59 -6.73
C LYS A 52 -6.85 9.46 -5.98
N GLY A 53 -6.38 9.13 -4.77
CA GLY A 53 -7.05 8.19 -3.88
C GLY A 53 -6.93 6.73 -4.32
N TYR A 54 -5.73 6.29 -4.73
CA TYR A 54 -5.41 4.85 -4.75
C TYR A 54 -5.24 4.35 -3.31
N GLN A 55 -5.39 3.04 -3.12
CA GLN A 55 -5.27 2.40 -1.80
C GLN A 55 -4.29 1.23 -1.88
N VAL A 56 -3.47 1.08 -0.85
CA VAL A 56 -2.67 -0.14 -0.64
C VAL A 56 -3.38 -0.96 0.42
N VAL A 57 -3.75 -2.18 0.08
CA VAL A 57 -4.54 -3.08 0.92
C VAL A 57 -3.72 -4.32 1.23
N LEU A 58 -3.60 -4.64 2.51
CA LEU A 58 -3.06 -5.91 2.97
C LEU A 58 -4.23 -6.88 3.17
N ILE A 59 -4.21 -7.99 2.44
CA ILE A 59 -5.19 -9.06 2.57
C ILE A 59 -4.59 -10.18 3.39
N ILE A 60 -5.32 -10.50 4.45
CA ILE A 60 -4.94 -11.43 5.49
C ILE A 60 -6.08 -12.46 5.63
N ALA A 61 -5.75 -13.75 5.59
CA ALA A 61 -6.73 -14.82 5.77
C ALA A 61 -6.80 -15.18 7.25
N GLY A 62 -7.94 -14.92 7.90
CA GLY A 62 -8.08 -15.07 9.35
C GLY A 62 -7.28 -14.01 10.12
N ASP A 63 -6.72 -14.39 11.27
CA ASP A 63 -5.90 -13.51 12.12
C ASP A 63 -4.45 -14.04 12.34
N PRO A 64 -3.62 -14.17 11.30
CA PRO A 64 -2.24 -14.58 11.41
C PRO A 64 -1.33 -13.51 12.04
N LEU A 65 -1.83 -12.30 12.28
CA LEU A 65 -1.10 -11.27 13.01
C LEU A 65 -1.41 -11.32 14.52
N GLY A 66 -2.42 -12.09 14.94
CA GLY A 66 -2.85 -12.17 16.34
C GLY A 66 -3.34 -10.83 16.89
N VAL A 67 -3.86 -9.95 16.01
CA VAL A 67 -4.30 -8.58 16.37
C VAL A 67 -5.82 -8.47 16.46
N MET A 68 -6.55 -9.49 16.01
CA MET A 68 -7.98 -9.63 16.25
C MET A 68 -8.14 -10.45 17.53
N GLY A 69 -7.91 -9.81 18.68
CA GLY A 69 -8.19 -10.42 19.97
C GLY A 69 -9.63 -10.92 20.04
N GLY A 70 -9.82 -12.14 20.52
CA GLY A 70 -11.14 -12.65 20.86
C GLY A 70 -11.70 -11.80 21.99
N ASP A 71 -12.87 -11.20 21.77
CA ASP A 71 -13.74 -10.71 22.83
C ASP A 71 -14.29 -11.92 23.63
N GLU A 72 -13.41 -12.68 24.27
CA GLU A 72 -13.74 -13.77 25.21
C GLU A 72 -13.14 -13.46 26.59
N GLU A 73 -13.52 -12.31 27.14
CA GLU A 73 -13.63 -12.09 28.59
C GLU A 73 -15.02 -11.43 28.76
N MET A 74 -16.04 -12.08 29.30
CA MET A 74 -16.13 -12.55 30.68
C MET A 74 -17.07 -13.78 30.78
N GLU A 75 -16.54 -14.92 31.23
CA GLU A 75 -17.33 -15.86 32.02
C GLU A 75 -17.59 -15.18 33.38
N GLU A 76 -18.77 -14.59 33.56
CA GLU A 76 -19.30 -14.38 34.91
C GLU A 76 -19.80 -15.74 35.42
N ASP A 77 -18.91 -16.44 36.14
CA ASP A 77 -19.32 -17.40 37.14
C ASP A 77 -20.19 -16.66 38.19
N GLU A 78 -21.52 -16.69 38.02
CA GLU A 78 -22.45 -16.42 39.12
C GLU A 78 -22.91 -17.74 39.77
N LEU A 79 -22.51 -17.85 41.03
CA LEU A 79 -22.78 -18.88 42.05
C LEU A 79 -24.27 -19.15 42.32
#